data_AF-A0A2W7NT41-F1
#
_entry.id   AF-A0A2W7NT41-F1
#
_cell.length_a   1.000
_cell.length_b   1.000
_cell.length_c   1.000
_cell.angle_alpha   90.00
_cell.angle_beta   90.00
_cell.angle_gamma   90.00
#
_symmetry.space_group_name_H-M   'P 1'
#
loop_
_entity.id
_entity.type
_entity.pdbx_description
1 polymer ?
#
loop_
_entity_poly.entity_id
_entity_poly.type
_entity_poly.pdbx_seq_one_letter_code
_entity_poly.pdbx_strand_id
1 'polypeptide(L)'
;MSPRSSPPFQPSPPCLTDRASPASGQRRRLLGAALLGGAAWPLHAQSRPPAAPPGYPSGYDATIAGALREGMVTVYASTDLEVARPLIAAFEARYPGIRVHYQDLNTVELNQRFLAETAALSGQSPGPRAIYADVLWSTAMDLQIKLVNDGHAQRYASPERAGLPGWAVWRDEAWGTTFEPAVIVYNRHHLAGMRPPRSRSGLARLLQEHAPRWHGKVVTYDVERSGVGYLLAQQDARMGSEFWYLAQALGRAGVQLSASTAEMIERIASGELVMGYNLLGSYALSLMQRGAAIDVIAPSDYTLVMSRVAFIARRAPRPNAARLWLDYLLSREGQALLAKSTSQLYTIRTDTDSVHTAAALSERLGYALKPISVGPGLLAAQDAMRKRAFLARWREAMRG
;
A
#
# COMPACT_ATOMS: atom_id res chain seq x y z
N MET A 1 31.32 31.34 -41.71
CA MET A 1 32.36 31.86 -40.78
C MET A 1 32.12 31.24 -39.42
N SER A 2 33.12 30.51 -38.96
CA SER A 2 33.15 29.61 -37.80
C SER A 2 33.04 30.33 -36.44
N PRO A 3 32.75 29.60 -35.35
CA PRO A 3 32.36 30.14 -34.05
C PRO A 3 33.57 30.50 -33.17
N ARG A 4 33.40 31.44 -32.24
CA ARG A 4 34.39 31.70 -31.18
C ARG A 4 33.92 31.08 -29.86
N SER A 5 34.55 29.97 -29.53
CA SER A 5 34.60 29.30 -28.23
C SER A 5 35.86 29.76 -27.47
N SER A 6 35.75 29.97 -26.15
CA SER A 6 36.85 29.98 -25.16
C SER A 6 36.25 30.20 -23.75
N PRO A 7 36.86 29.72 -22.65
CA PRO A 7 37.55 28.44 -22.42
C PRO A 7 36.99 27.71 -21.16
N PRO A 8 37.44 26.47 -20.85
CA PRO A 8 36.89 25.66 -19.75
C PRO A 8 37.55 25.95 -18.39
N PHE A 9 36.77 25.76 -17.33
CA PHE A 9 37.16 25.83 -15.93
C PHE A 9 38.05 24.63 -15.57
N GLN A 10 39.27 24.86 -15.06
CA GLN A 10 40.17 23.82 -14.56
C GLN A 10 40.03 23.65 -13.02
N PRO A 11 40.15 22.42 -12.49
CA PRO A 11 40.13 22.14 -11.06
C PRO A 11 41.51 22.35 -10.41
N SER A 12 41.51 22.83 -9.15
CA SER A 12 42.71 23.04 -8.34
C SER A 12 43.37 21.71 -7.89
N PRO A 13 44.71 21.64 -7.77
CA PRO A 13 45.45 20.44 -7.37
C PRO A 13 45.54 20.25 -5.84
N PRO A 14 45.89 19.04 -5.36
CA PRO A 14 46.00 18.73 -3.94
C PRO A 14 47.34 19.20 -3.35
N CYS A 15 47.32 19.61 -2.09
CA CYS A 15 48.50 19.97 -1.32
C CYS A 15 49.11 18.70 -0.68
N LEU A 16 50.29 18.31 -1.14
CA LEU A 16 51.19 17.34 -0.50
C LEU A 16 52.60 17.91 -0.56
N THR A 17 53.21 18.14 0.61
CA THR A 17 54.66 18.25 0.81
C THR A 17 54.97 17.51 2.11
N ASP A 18 55.54 16.31 2.05
CA ASP A 18 56.95 15.91 1.89
C ASP A 18 57.80 15.90 3.19
N ARG A 19 58.04 14.65 3.62
CA ARG A 19 59.22 14.02 4.24
C ARG A 19 60.33 14.88 4.88
N ALA A 20 60.75 14.45 6.09
CA ALA A 20 62.12 13.96 6.35
C ALA A 20 62.23 13.22 7.71
N SER A 21 62.80 12.00 7.67
CA SER A 21 63.41 11.25 8.81
C SER A 21 64.91 11.62 8.93
N PRO A 22 65.79 10.97 9.75
CA PRO A 22 65.62 10.06 10.89
C PRO A 22 66.49 10.44 12.12
N ALA A 23 66.28 9.80 13.27
CA ALA A 23 67.33 9.69 14.30
C ALA A 23 67.28 8.34 15.02
N SER A 24 68.45 7.70 15.01
CA SER A 24 68.83 6.42 15.60
C SER A 24 68.76 6.40 17.14
N GLY A 25 68.37 5.25 17.73
CA GLY A 25 68.43 5.08 19.18
C GLY A 25 68.20 3.64 19.65
N GLN A 26 69.27 2.86 19.68
CA GLN A 26 69.55 1.75 20.60
C GLN A 26 68.61 0.52 20.68
N ARG A 27 69.22 -0.60 20.27
CA ARG A 27 68.86 -1.98 20.59
C ARG A 27 68.82 -2.21 22.10
N ARG A 28 67.71 -2.77 22.60
CA ARG A 28 67.72 -3.68 23.75
C ARG A 28 66.87 -4.91 23.42
N ARG A 29 67.55 -6.04 23.25
CA ARG A 29 66.96 -7.37 23.22
C ARG A 29 66.55 -7.71 24.65
N LEU A 30 65.27 -7.98 24.87
CA LEU A 30 64.79 -8.74 26.03
C LEU A 30 63.95 -9.90 25.50
N LEU A 31 64.49 -11.09 25.67
CA LEU A 31 63.79 -12.36 25.54
C LEU A 31 62.78 -12.45 26.69
N GLY A 32 61.50 -12.63 26.37
CA GLY A 32 60.43 -12.81 27.35
C GLY A 32 59.29 -13.64 26.76
N ALA A 33 59.23 -14.89 27.23
CA ALA A 33 58.22 -15.95 27.08
C ALA A 33 56.91 -15.63 26.31
N ALA A 34 56.67 -16.41 25.26
CA ALA A 34 55.36 -16.55 24.62
C ALA A 34 54.39 -17.33 25.54
N LEU A 35 53.38 -16.65 26.07
CA LEU A 35 52.18 -17.28 26.62
C LEU A 35 51.08 -17.22 25.55
N LEU A 36 50.82 -18.37 24.92
CA LEU A 36 49.65 -18.63 24.09
C LEU A 36 48.41 -18.73 25.00
N GLY A 37 47.86 -17.59 25.40
CA GLY A 37 46.54 -17.50 26.03
C GLY A 37 45.47 -17.27 24.96
N GLY A 38 44.69 -18.29 24.66
CA GLY A 38 43.68 -18.28 23.59
C GLY A 38 42.72 -17.10 23.69
N ALA A 39 42.64 -16.31 22.63
CA ALA A 39 41.54 -15.39 22.42
C ALA A 39 40.27 -16.23 22.21
N ALA A 40 39.48 -16.39 23.27
CA ALA A 40 38.11 -16.85 23.16
C ALA A 40 37.35 -15.81 22.33
N TRP A 41 37.16 -16.08 21.05
CA TRP A 41 36.16 -15.38 20.26
C TRP A 41 34.83 -15.50 21.00
N PRO A 42 34.08 -14.40 21.19
CA PRO A 42 32.74 -14.53 21.72
C PRO A 42 31.98 -15.44 20.76
N LEU A 43 31.62 -16.62 21.26
CA LEU A 43 30.60 -17.46 20.66
C LEU A 43 29.45 -16.51 20.32
N HIS A 44 29.17 -16.31 19.03
CA HIS A 44 27.94 -15.66 18.61
C HIS A 44 26.85 -16.46 19.31
N ALA A 45 26.20 -15.83 20.30
CA ALA A 45 25.03 -16.42 20.93
C ALA A 45 24.09 -16.74 19.78
N GLN A 46 23.92 -18.03 19.48
CA GLN A 46 22.94 -18.46 18.50
C GLN A 46 21.61 -18.00 19.06
N SER A 47 21.12 -16.88 18.55
CA SER A 47 19.77 -16.41 18.82
C SER A 47 18.86 -17.56 18.43
N ARG A 48 18.26 -18.20 19.44
CA ARG A 48 17.31 -19.28 19.22
C ARG A 48 16.29 -18.78 18.20
N PRO A 49 15.97 -19.54 17.14
CA PRO A 49 15.00 -19.10 16.16
C PRO A 49 13.70 -18.72 16.88
N PRO A 50 13.05 -17.62 16.45
CA PRO A 50 11.80 -17.19 17.08
C PRO A 50 10.79 -18.32 17.05
N ALA A 51 10.14 -18.56 18.20
CA ALA A 51 9.14 -19.59 18.33
C ALA A 51 7.87 -19.25 17.53
N ALA A 52 7.16 -20.27 17.06
CA ALA A 52 5.83 -20.10 16.49
C ALA A 52 4.90 -19.32 17.45
N PRO A 53 4.03 -18.42 16.93
CA PRO A 53 3.04 -17.75 17.77
C PRO A 53 2.10 -18.77 18.45
N PRO A 54 1.58 -18.47 19.66
CA PRO A 54 0.63 -19.35 20.33
C PRO A 54 -0.59 -19.67 19.46
N GLY A 55 -1.00 -20.94 19.44
CA GLY A 55 -2.15 -21.41 18.65
C GLY A 55 -1.83 -21.76 17.19
N TYR A 56 -0.60 -21.54 16.73
CA TYR A 56 -0.17 -21.97 15.39
C TYR A 56 0.06 -23.49 15.34
N PRO A 57 -0.01 -24.12 14.14
CA PRO A 57 0.23 -25.55 13.98
C PRO A 57 1.61 -25.99 14.48
N SER A 58 1.71 -27.21 15.01
CA SER A 58 2.95 -27.77 15.58
C SER A 58 4.14 -27.85 14.60
N GLY A 59 3.88 -27.83 13.29
CA GLY A 59 4.92 -27.82 12.25
C GLY A 59 5.38 -26.42 11.82
N TYR A 60 4.87 -25.34 12.42
CA TYR A 60 5.13 -23.98 11.94
C TYR A 60 6.59 -23.54 12.09
N ASP A 61 7.32 -24.10 13.07
CA ASP A 61 8.76 -23.87 13.24
C ASP A 61 9.57 -24.22 11.98
N ALA A 62 9.13 -25.21 11.19
CA ALA A 62 9.77 -25.54 9.91
C ALA A 62 9.58 -24.43 8.87
N THR A 63 8.44 -23.74 8.89
CA THR A 63 8.17 -22.56 8.03
C THR A 63 9.08 -21.41 8.45
N ILE A 64 9.21 -21.14 9.75
CA ILE A 64 10.12 -20.11 10.27
C ILE A 64 11.57 -20.43 9.87
N ALA A 65 12.03 -21.66 10.09
CA ALA A 65 13.38 -22.08 9.71
C ALA A 65 13.63 -21.99 8.19
N GLY A 66 12.62 -22.32 7.37
CA GLY A 66 12.67 -22.14 5.92
C GLY A 66 12.79 -20.67 5.52
N ALA A 67 11.99 -19.81 6.13
CA ALA A 67 12.00 -18.38 5.88
C ALA A 67 13.34 -17.73 6.28
N LEU A 68 13.96 -18.17 7.37
CA LEU A 68 15.29 -17.72 7.79
C LEU A 68 16.39 -18.14 6.80
N ARG A 69 16.29 -19.33 6.18
CA ARG A 69 17.20 -19.75 5.11
C ARG A 69 16.99 -18.95 3.82
N GLU A 70 15.75 -18.58 3.53
CA GLU A 70 15.40 -17.72 2.39
C GLU A 70 15.87 -16.27 2.60
N GLY A 71 15.87 -15.78 3.85
CA GLY A 71 16.50 -14.52 4.28
C GLY A 71 15.83 -13.22 3.81
N MET A 72 14.81 -13.32 2.96
CA MET A 72 14.12 -12.17 2.39
C MET A 72 12.70 -12.51 1.95
N VAL A 73 11.79 -11.54 2.04
CA VAL A 73 10.49 -11.53 1.37
C VAL A 73 10.38 -10.28 0.49
N THR A 74 10.04 -10.45 -0.79
CA THR A 74 9.76 -9.33 -1.71
C THR A 74 8.26 -9.07 -1.77
N VAL A 75 7.86 -7.86 -1.39
CA VAL A 75 6.45 -7.45 -1.36
C VAL A 75 6.24 -6.37 -2.41
N TYR A 76 5.42 -6.66 -3.42
CA TYR A 76 4.94 -5.63 -4.35
C TYR A 76 3.63 -5.11 -3.81
N ALA A 77 3.55 -3.81 -3.54
CA ALA A 77 2.41 -3.24 -2.86
C ALA A 77 2.01 -1.89 -3.43
N SER A 78 0.74 -1.54 -3.24
CA SER A 78 0.21 -0.18 -3.51
C SER A 78 -0.13 0.56 -2.22
N THR A 79 0.41 0.09 -1.10
CA THR A 79 0.34 0.78 0.19
C THR A 79 1.61 1.58 0.34
N ASP A 80 1.46 2.89 0.52
CA ASP A 80 2.58 3.81 0.67
C ASP A 80 3.58 3.29 1.70
N LEU A 81 4.87 3.35 1.38
CA LEU A 81 5.92 2.81 2.25
C LEU A 81 5.84 3.39 3.68
N GLU A 82 5.49 4.66 3.84
CA GLU A 82 5.33 5.29 5.16
C GLU A 82 4.22 4.66 6.00
N VAL A 83 3.15 4.18 5.36
CA VAL A 83 2.05 3.47 6.03
C VAL A 83 2.47 2.05 6.42
N ALA A 84 3.30 1.40 5.60
CA ALA A 84 3.78 0.03 5.83
C ALA A 84 5.02 -0.05 6.75
N ARG A 85 5.78 1.03 6.91
CA ARG A 85 7.05 1.07 7.65
C ARG A 85 6.98 0.51 9.08
N PRO A 86 5.96 0.82 9.92
CA PRO A 86 5.86 0.22 11.25
C PRO A 86 5.64 -1.29 11.22
N LEU A 87 4.86 -1.79 10.26
CA LEU A 87 4.62 -3.22 10.06
C LEU A 87 5.91 -3.93 9.64
N ILE A 88 6.65 -3.35 8.69
CA ILE A 88 7.93 -3.88 8.21
C ILE A 88 8.93 -3.96 9.36
N ALA A 89 9.12 -2.88 10.11
CA ALA A 89 10.09 -2.83 11.21
C ALA A 89 9.78 -3.87 12.29
N ALA A 90 8.50 -4.03 12.64
CA ALA A 90 8.09 -5.00 13.64
C ALA A 90 8.21 -6.46 13.13
N PHE A 91 7.94 -6.71 11.84
CA PHE A 91 8.20 -8.01 11.22
C PHE A 91 9.69 -8.38 11.25
N GLU A 92 10.57 -7.48 10.82
CA GLU A 92 12.02 -7.72 10.80
C GLU A 92 12.59 -7.89 12.23
N ALA A 93 12.02 -7.18 13.22
CA ALA A 93 12.38 -7.36 14.63
C ALA A 93 11.89 -8.70 15.18
N ARG A 94 10.69 -9.15 14.80
CA ARG A 94 10.13 -10.44 15.19
C ARG A 94 10.88 -11.62 14.58
N TYR A 95 11.39 -11.46 13.36
CA TYR A 95 12.12 -12.49 12.63
C TYR A 95 13.51 -12.00 12.21
N PRO A 96 14.46 -11.87 13.16
CA PRO A 96 15.82 -11.44 12.86
C PRO A 96 16.46 -12.37 11.82
N GLY A 97 16.94 -11.80 10.71
CA GLY A 97 17.52 -12.53 9.60
C GLY A 97 16.65 -12.60 8.34
N ILE A 98 15.40 -12.11 8.40
CA ILE A 98 14.54 -11.94 7.22
C ILE A 98 14.40 -10.45 6.91
N ARG A 99 14.77 -10.05 5.70
CA ARG A 99 14.57 -8.68 5.21
C ARG A 99 13.29 -8.54 4.40
N VAL A 100 12.60 -7.42 4.56
CA VAL A 100 11.45 -7.10 3.70
C VAL A 100 11.91 -6.18 2.57
N HIS A 101 11.95 -6.72 1.36
CA HIS A 101 12.17 -5.91 0.16
C HIS A 101 10.82 -5.39 -0.36
N TYR A 102 10.45 -4.20 0.10
CA TYR A 102 9.16 -3.59 -0.17
C TYR A 102 9.22 -2.67 -1.40
N GLN A 103 8.36 -2.91 -2.37
CA GLN A 103 8.24 -2.09 -3.57
C GLN A 103 6.85 -1.46 -3.62
N ASP A 104 6.84 -0.16 -3.37
CA ASP A 104 5.66 0.69 -3.42
C ASP A 104 5.41 1.16 -4.85
N LEU A 105 4.30 0.71 -5.44
CA LEU A 105 3.96 0.84 -6.85
C LEU A 105 2.51 1.28 -7.00
N ASN A 106 2.22 2.07 -8.03
CA ASN A 106 0.83 2.31 -8.41
C ASN A 106 0.14 0.97 -8.75
N THR A 107 -1.15 0.84 -8.38
CA THR A 107 -1.93 -0.39 -8.60
C THR A 107 -1.90 -0.97 -10.03
N VAL A 108 -1.91 -0.12 -11.07
CA VAL A 108 -1.85 -0.54 -12.48
C VAL A 108 -0.44 -1.00 -12.84
N GLU A 109 0.57 -0.24 -12.42
CA GLU A 109 1.98 -0.57 -12.61
C GLU A 109 2.34 -1.90 -11.93
N LEU A 110 1.93 -2.08 -10.67
CA LEU A 110 2.11 -3.32 -9.91
C LEU A 110 1.61 -4.53 -10.69
N ASN A 111 0.37 -4.45 -11.19
CA ASN A 111 -0.24 -5.52 -11.96
C ASN A 111 0.50 -5.79 -13.28
N GLN A 112 0.80 -4.73 -14.05
CA GLN A 112 1.47 -4.85 -15.34
C GLN A 112 2.89 -5.40 -15.19
N ARG A 113 3.64 -4.90 -14.21
CA ARG A 113 4.99 -5.36 -13.90
C ARG A 113 4.99 -6.83 -13.51
N PHE A 114 4.12 -7.24 -12.59
CA PHE A 114 4.04 -8.63 -12.17
C PHE A 114 3.71 -9.58 -13.34
N LEU A 115 2.77 -9.20 -14.21
CA LEU A 115 2.44 -9.98 -15.41
C LEU A 115 3.61 -10.05 -16.39
N ALA A 116 4.31 -8.93 -16.64
CA ALA A 116 5.47 -8.88 -17.53
C ALA A 116 6.63 -9.74 -17.01
N GLU A 117 6.97 -9.61 -15.72
CA GLU A 117 7.98 -10.43 -15.06
C GLU A 117 7.60 -11.92 -15.11
N THR A 118 6.32 -12.26 -14.87
CA THR A 118 5.84 -13.64 -14.93
C THR A 118 5.90 -14.22 -16.34
N ALA A 119 5.56 -13.43 -17.36
CA ALA A 119 5.66 -13.85 -18.76
C ALA A 119 7.12 -14.10 -19.17
N ALA A 120 8.05 -13.25 -18.72
CA ALA A 120 9.47 -13.37 -19.01
C ALA A 120 10.08 -14.68 -18.47
N LEU A 121 9.50 -15.29 -17.43
CA LEU A 121 9.94 -16.58 -16.92
C LEU A 121 9.70 -17.75 -17.89
N SER A 122 8.87 -17.59 -18.92
CA SER A 122 8.57 -18.65 -19.91
C SER A 122 8.23 -20.00 -19.27
N GLY A 123 7.45 -19.99 -18.18
CA GLY A 123 7.06 -21.21 -17.46
C GLY A 123 8.07 -21.71 -16.42
N GLN A 124 9.21 -21.05 -16.22
CA GLN A 124 10.23 -21.40 -15.22
C GLN A 124 10.00 -20.71 -13.87
N SER A 125 10.64 -21.21 -12.81
CA SER A 125 10.60 -20.58 -11.49
C SER A 125 11.75 -19.58 -11.35
N PRO A 126 11.54 -18.39 -10.77
CA PRO A 126 12.63 -17.48 -10.47
C PRO A 126 13.61 -18.13 -9.49
N GLY A 127 14.90 -17.81 -9.63
CA GLY A 127 15.90 -18.24 -8.66
C GLY A 127 15.67 -17.62 -7.27
N PRO A 128 16.24 -18.20 -6.21
CA PRO A 128 16.04 -17.74 -4.83
C PRO A 128 16.54 -16.31 -4.57
N ARG A 129 17.43 -15.78 -5.42
CA ARG A 129 17.95 -14.41 -5.35
C ARG A 129 17.29 -13.42 -6.32
N ALA A 130 16.36 -13.85 -7.16
CA ALA A 130 15.71 -13.00 -8.14
C ALA A 130 14.83 -11.93 -7.47
N ILE A 131 14.87 -10.69 -7.94
CA ILE A 131 13.89 -9.69 -7.50
C ILE A 131 12.59 -9.94 -8.27
N TYR A 132 11.74 -10.77 -7.69
CA TYR A 132 10.40 -11.15 -8.18
C TYR A 132 9.48 -11.19 -6.97
N ALA A 133 8.20 -10.83 -7.16
CA ALA A 133 7.24 -10.76 -6.08
C ALA A 133 7.06 -12.12 -5.37
N ASP A 134 7.23 -12.12 -4.05
CA ASP A 134 6.82 -13.22 -3.20
C ASP A 134 5.36 -13.03 -2.74
N VAL A 135 5.01 -11.77 -2.42
CA VAL A 135 3.66 -11.34 -2.02
C VAL A 135 3.25 -10.11 -2.81
N LEU A 136 1.98 -10.08 -3.24
CA LEU A 136 1.34 -8.88 -3.77
C LEU A 136 0.36 -8.34 -2.74
N TRP A 137 0.32 -7.04 -2.51
CA TRP A 137 -0.60 -6.37 -1.56
C TRP A 137 -1.13 -5.05 -2.11
N SER A 138 -2.36 -5.06 -2.65
CA SER A 138 -2.86 -3.93 -3.46
C SER A 138 -4.27 -3.50 -3.08
N THR A 139 -4.57 -2.22 -3.28
CA THR A 139 -5.91 -1.62 -3.14
C THR A 139 -6.82 -1.90 -4.35
N ALA A 140 -6.27 -2.28 -5.51
CA ALA A 140 -7.06 -2.67 -6.67
C ALA A 140 -7.55 -4.12 -6.52
N MET A 141 -8.62 -4.30 -5.74
CA MET A 141 -9.20 -5.61 -5.40
C MET A 141 -9.50 -6.44 -6.65
N ASP A 142 -10.06 -5.82 -7.67
CA ASP A 142 -10.43 -6.45 -8.93
C ASP A 142 -9.23 -6.94 -9.74
N LEU A 143 -8.13 -6.18 -9.79
CA LEU A 143 -6.88 -6.64 -10.38
C LEU A 143 -6.29 -7.81 -9.58
N GLN A 144 -6.27 -7.74 -8.25
CA GLN A 144 -5.77 -8.83 -7.40
C GLN A 144 -6.59 -10.11 -7.58
N ILE A 145 -7.92 -10.01 -7.57
CA ILE A 145 -8.81 -11.15 -7.81
C ILE A 145 -8.64 -11.71 -9.22
N LYS A 146 -8.43 -10.86 -10.23
CA LYS A 146 -8.13 -11.33 -11.59
C LYS A 146 -6.82 -12.13 -11.64
N LEU A 147 -5.74 -11.63 -11.02
CA LEU A 147 -4.48 -12.35 -10.96
C LEU A 147 -4.64 -13.73 -10.28
N VAL A 148 -5.35 -13.77 -9.15
CA VAL A 148 -5.64 -15.03 -8.44
C VAL A 148 -6.45 -15.98 -9.32
N ASN A 149 -7.51 -15.48 -9.96
CA ASN A 149 -8.37 -16.26 -10.87
C ASN A 149 -7.59 -16.86 -12.05
N ASP A 150 -6.64 -16.10 -12.60
CA ASP A 150 -5.83 -16.49 -13.74
C ASP A 150 -4.65 -17.42 -13.33
N GLY A 151 -4.61 -17.85 -12.06
CA GLY A 151 -3.68 -18.87 -11.56
C GLY A 151 -2.37 -18.33 -10.98
N HIS A 152 -2.26 -17.01 -10.81
CA HIS A 152 -1.03 -16.36 -10.33
C HIS A 152 -0.83 -16.38 -8.82
N ALA A 153 -1.73 -16.98 -8.04
CA ALA A 153 -1.61 -17.09 -6.59
C ALA A 153 -1.42 -18.55 -6.15
N GLN A 154 -0.69 -18.76 -5.05
CA GLN A 154 -0.69 -20.04 -4.33
C GLN A 154 -1.87 -20.11 -3.37
N ARG A 155 -2.43 -21.31 -3.20
CA ARG A 155 -3.32 -21.58 -2.07
C ARG A 155 -2.51 -21.75 -0.80
N TYR A 156 -2.86 -21.03 0.25
CA TYR A 156 -2.22 -21.10 1.56
C TYR A 156 -3.24 -20.85 2.67
N ALA A 157 -3.57 -21.89 3.43
CA ALA A 157 -4.45 -21.76 4.59
C ALA A 157 -3.68 -21.14 5.78
N SER A 158 -3.73 -19.81 5.89
CA SER A 158 -3.13 -19.08 7.01
C SER A 158 -3.72 -19.54 8.36
N PRO A 159 -2.90 -19.74 9.41
CA PRO A 159 -3.37 -19.96 10.77
C PRO A 159 -4.26 -18.83 11.30
N GLU A 160 -4.18 -17.63 10.72
CA GLU A 160 -4.96 -16.46 11.13
C GLU A 160 -6.39 -16.45 10.58
N ARG A 161 -6.75 -17.39 9.69
CA ARG A 161 -8.07 -17.46 9.03
C ARG A 161 -9.24 -17.39 10.01
N ALA A 162 -9.13 -18.01 11.18
CA ALA A 162 -10.20 -18.06 12.16
C ALA A 162 -10.56 -16.68 12.76
N GLY A 163 -9.62 -15.74 12.76
CA GLY A 163 -9.83 -14.37 13.23
C GLY A 163 -10.39 -13.42 12.15
N LEU A 164 -10.63 -13.92 10.93
CA LEU A 164 -11.04 -13.11 9.79
C LEU A 164 -12.49 -13.40 9.37
N PRO A 165 -13.22 -12.40 8.90
CA PRO A 165 -14.58 -12.59 8.40
C PRO A 165 -14.56 -13.31 7.04
N GLY A 166 -15.60 -14.13 6.78
CA GLY A 166 -15.67 -14.93 5.57
C GLY A 166 -15.65 -14.13 4.26
N TRP A 167 -16.14 -12.89 4.26
CA TRP A 167 -16.13 -12.02 3.06
C TRP A 167 -14.72 -11.58 2.64
N ALA A 168 -13.75 -11.65 3.56
CA ALA A 168 -12.39 -11.22 3.32
C ALA A 168 -11.51 -12.32 2.72
N VAL A 169 -11.97 -13.57 2.62
CA VAL A 169 -11.11 -14.66 2.14
C VAL A 169 -11.72 -15.38 0.95
N TRP A 170 -10.97 -15.44 -0.15
CA TRP A 170 -11.34 -16.20 -1.33
C TRP A 170 -10.35 -17.35 -1.59
N ARG A 171 -10.86 -18.59 -1.51
CA ARG A 171 -10.15 -19.85 -1.82
C ARG A 171 -8.87 -20.14 -1.01
N ASP A 172 -8.63 -19.42 0.08
CA ASP A 172 -7.32 -19.39 0.76
C ASP A 172 -6.18 -18.91 -0.17
N GLU A 173 -6.53 -18.18 -1.23
CA GLU A 173 -5.60 -17.64 -2.22
C GLU A 173 -5.53 -16.12 -2.14
N ALA A 174 -6.66 -15.46 -1.89
CA ALA A 174 -6.74 -14.00 -1.75
C ALA A 174 -7.28 -13.62 -0.37
N TRP A 175 -6.60 -12.67 0.28
CA TRP A 175 -6.86 -12.28 1.66
C TRP A 175 -7.08 -10.76 1.72
N GLY A 176 -8.27 -10.35 2.11
CA GLY A 176 -8.54 -9.00 2.57
C GLY A 176 -7.74 -8.71 3.83
N THR A 177 -7.33 -7.45 4.01
CA THR A 177 -6.42 -7.04 5.09
C THR A 177 -6.84 -5.74 5.77
N THR A 178 -7.78 -4.98 5.19
CA THR A 178 -8.22 -3.67 5.68
C THR A 178 -9.70 -3.44 5.43
N PHE A 179 -10.28 -2.39 6.02
CA PHE A 179 -11.67 -1.98 5.79
C PHE A 179 -11.75 -0.46 5.60
N GLU A 180 -11.57 0.00 4.37
CA GLU A 180 -11.30 1.42 4.07
C GLU A 180 -12.49 2.07 3.35
N PRO A 181 -13.16 3.06 3.96
CA PRO A 181 -14.24 3.77 3.31
C PRO A 181 -13.72 4.74 2.23
N ALA A 182 -14.41 4.76 1.08
CA ALA A 182 -14.26 5.81 0.08
C ALA A 182 -15.08 7.02 0.50
N VAL A 183 -14.41 8.15 0.68
CA VAL A 183 -14.99 9.35 1.31
C VAL A 183 -14.82 10.58 0.44
N ILE A 184 -15.59 11.62 0.78
CA ILE A 184 -15.33 12.98 0.33
C ILE A 184 -14.39 13.62 1.36
N VAL A 185 -13.35 14.28 0.89
CA VAL A 185 -12.42 15.05 1.74
C VAL A 185 -12.49 16.50 1.29
N TYR A 186 -12.58 17.45 2.23
CA TYR A 186 -12.62 18.87 1.90
C TYR A 186 -11.76 19.70 2.83
N ASN A 187 -11.30 20.85 2.34
CA ASN A 187 -10.61 21.84 3.16
C ASN A 187 -11.63 22.69 3.92
N ARG A 188 -11.50 22.76 5.26
CA ARG A 188 -12.48 23.44 6.12
C ARG A 188 -12.61 24.93 5.84
N HIS A 189 -11.54 25.59 5.42
CA HIS A 189 -11.57 27.02 5.14
C HIS A 189 -12.39 27.35 3.89
N HIS A 190 -12.35 26.48 2.87
CA HIS A 190 -13.12 26.68 1.64
C HIS A 190 -14.62 26.46 1.84
N LEU A 191 -15.02 25.63 2.81
CA LEU A 191 -16.42 25.35 3.15
C LEU A 191 -16.92 26.11 4.39
N ALA A 192 -16.17 27.09 4.89
CA ALA A 192 -16.59 27.88 6.04
C ALA A 192 -17.92 28.61 5.76
N GLY A 193 -18.91 28.43 6.65
CA GLY A 193 -20.25 28.99 6.48
C GLY A 193 -21.14 28.25 5.47
N MET A 194 -20.66 27.16 4.87
CA MET A 194 -21.41 26.33 3.93
C MET A 194 -21.87 25.03 4.59
N ARG A 195 -22.93 24.41 4.08
CA ARG A 195 -23.35 23.08 4.51
C ARG A 195 -22.59 22.02 3.68
N PRO A 196 -21.77 21.15 4.30
CA PRO A 196 -21.07 20.11 3.55
C PRO A 196 -22.03 19.12 2.87
N PRO A 197 -21.70 18.60 1.68
CA PRO A 197 -22.58 17.71 0.94
C PRO A 197 -22.65 16.34 1.61
N ARG A 198 -23.85 15.81 1.82
CA ARG A 198 -24.07 14.50 2.47
C ARG A 198 -24.25 13.34 1.49
N SER A 199 -24.42 13.62 0.21
CA SER A 199 -24.69 12.62 -0.84
C SER A 199 -24.06 13.04 -2.15
N ARG A 200 -24.02 12.13 -3.12
CA ARG A 200 -23.52 12.41 -4.48
C ARG A 200 -24.34 13.48 -5.19
N SER A 201 -25.67 13.43 -5.10
CA SER A 201 -26.55 14.45 -5.68
C SER A 201 -26.37 15.81 -4.97
N GLY A 202 -26.15 15.80 -3.65
CA GLY A 202 -25.83 17.01 -2.88
C GLY A 202 -24.49 17.63 -3.29
N LEU A 203 -23.47 16.79 -3.49
CA LEU A 203 -22.18 17.21 -4.01
C LEU A 203 -22.31 17.78 -5.43
N ALA A 204 -23.01 17.08 -6.32
CA ALA A 204 -23.21 17.54 -7.70
C ALA A 204 -23.92 18.92 -7.76
N ARG A 205 -24.92 19.14 -6.89
CA ARG A 205 -25.57 20.45 -6.76
C ARG A 205 -24.61 21.52 -6.25
N LEU A 206 -23.85 21.23 -5.20
CA LEU A 206 -22.88 22.16 -4.62
C LEU A 206 -21.82 22.58 -5.65
N LEU A 207 -21.34 21.63 -6.46
CA LEU A 207 -20.40 21.92 -7.57
C LEU A 207 -21.01 22.84 -8.62
N GLN A 208 -22.30 22.68 -8.94
CA GLN A 208 -23.00 23.51 -9.92
C GLN A 208 -23.24 24.94 -9.37
N GLU A 209 -23.69 25.06 -8.12
CA GLU A 209 -23.93 26.34 -7.45
C GLU A 209 -22.67 27.20 -7.33
N HIS A 210 -21.49 26.56 -7.22
CA HIS A 210 -20.20 27.23 -7.05
C HIS A 210 -19.26 27.07 -8.26
N ALA A 211 -19.79 26.69 -9.43
CA ALA A 211 -18.99 26.34 -10.60
C ALA A 211 -17.91 27.39 -10.98
N PRO A 212 -18.18 28.71 -11.00
CA PRO A 212 -17.15 29.70 -11.35
C PRO A 212 -15.99 29.75 -10.35
N ARG A 213 -16.26 29.54 -9.06
CA ARG A 213 -15.26 29.64 -7.98
C ARG A 213 -14.45 28.35 -7.84
N TRP A 214 -15.06 27.20 -8.12
CA TRP A 214 -14.45 25.89 -7.88
C TRP A 214 -13.97 25.19 -9.15
N HIS A 215 -14.05 25.86 -10.30
CA HIS A 215 -13.51 25.33 -11.55
C HIS A 215 -12.02 24.98 -11.40
N GLY A 216 -11.64 23.75 -11.72
CA GLY A 216 -10.26 23.28 -11.57
C GLY A 216 -9.80 23.09 -10.12
N LYS A 217 -10.69 23.15 -9.12
CA LYS A 217 -10.36 23.08 -7.69
C LYS A 217 -10.90 21.85 -6.98
N VAL A 218 -11.39 20.87 -7.73
CA VAL A 218 -11.90 19.60 -7.23
C VAL A 218 -11.09 18.47 -7.83
N VAL A 219 -10.89 17.39 -7.09
CA VAL A 219 -10.08 16.25 -7.56
C VAL A 219 -10.78 14.91 -7.35
N THR A 220 -10.52 13.96 -8.23
CA THR A 220 -10.88 12.55 -8.07
C THR A 220 -9.81 11.68 -8.72
N TYR A 221 -9.97 10.37 -8.66
CA TYR A 221 -9.04 9.48 -9.34
C TYR A 221 -9.10 9.59 -10.86
N ASP A 222 -7.92 9.54 -11.48
CA ASP A 222 -7.78 9.10 -12.86
C ASP A 222 -8.05 7.59 -12.93
N VAL A 223 -9.25 7.20 -13.38
CA VAL A 223 -9.66 5.79 -13.47
C VAL A 223 -8.92 5.00 -14.55
N GLU A 224 -8.20 5.67 -15.47
CA GLU A 224 -7.36 5.00 -16.47
C GLU A 224 -5.96 4.72 -15.93
N ARG A 225 -5.51 5.49 -14.93
CA ARG A 225 -4.18 5.38 -14.31
C ARG A 225 -4.20 4.86 -12.86
N SER A 226 -5.38 4.69 -12.27
CA SER A 226 -5.58 4.18 -10.91
C SER A 226 -6.54 2.99 -10.91
N GLY A 227 -6.04 1.81 -10.55
CA GLY A 227 -6.84 0.60 -10.40
C GLY A 227 -7.86 0.71 -9.27
N VAL A 228 -7.49 1.32 -8.14
CA VAL A 228 -8.46 1.60 -7.06
C VAL A 228 -9.50 2.64 -7.47
N GLY A 229 -9.10 3.66 -8.25
CA GLY A 229 -10.03 4.63 -8.82
C GLY A 229 -11.03 3.97 -9.77
N TYR A 230 -10.54 3.10 -10.65
CA TYR A 230 -11.37 2.29 -11.54
C TYR A 230 -12.35 1.40 -10.76
N LEU A 231 -11.85 0.68 -9.74
CA LEU A 231 -12.66 -0.16 -8.87
C LEU A 231 -13.80 0.63 -8.23
N LEU A 232 -13.51 1.77 -7.59
CA LEU A 232 -14.52 2.57 -6.91
C LEU A 232 -15.55 3.15 -7.89
N ALA A 233 -15.11 3.66 -9.04
CA ALA A 233 -16.00 4.16 -10.08
C ALA A 233 -16.91 3.06 -10.65
N GLN A 234 -16.40 1.84 -10.83
CA GLN A 234 -17.19 0.68 -11.22
C GLN A 234 -18.25 0.33 -10.18
N GLN A 235 -17.88 0.31 -8.90
CA GLN A 235 -18.82 -0.01 -7.82
C GLN A 235 -19.87 1.09 -7.67
N ASP A 236 -19.50 2.37 -7.76
CA ASP A 236 -20.46 3.48 -7.77
C ASP A 236 -21.48 3.35 -8.90
N ALA A 237 -21.03 3.02 -10.12
CA ALA A 237 -21.93 2.85 -11.26
C ALA A 237 -22.92 1.68 -11.10
N ARG A 238 -22.58 0.69 -10.26
CA ARG A 238 -23.50 -0.40 -9.87
C ARG A 238 -24.52 0.03 -8.82
N MET A 239 -24.21 1.05 -8.03
CA MET A 239 -25.11 1.55 -6.99
C MET A 239 -26.26 2.38 -7.57
N GLY A 240 -26.04 3.12 -8.65
CA GLY A 240 -27.13 3.81 -9.35
C GLY A 240 -26.70 4.93 -10.29
N SER A 241 -27.69 5.56 -10.92
CA SER A 241 -27.50 6.66 -11.88
C SER A 241 -26.94 7.94 -11.25
N GLU A 242 -27.12 8.15 -9.95
CA GLU A 242 -26.61 9.33 -9.22
C GLU A 242 -25.10 9.51 -9.36
N PHE A 243 -24.37 8.40 -9.48
CA PHE A 243 -22.94 8.45 -9.77
C PHE A 243 -22.64 9.15 -11.11
N TRP A 244 -23.41 8.85 -12.15
CA TRP A 244 -23.19 9.45 -13.47
C TRP A 244 -23.59 10.92 -13.51
N TYR A 245 -24.61 11.30 -12.75
CA TYR A 245 -24.95 12.70 -12.55
C TYR A 245 -23.81 13.46 -11.86
N LEU A 246 -23.23 12.88 -10.80
CA LEU A 246 -22.04 13.45 -10.16
C LEU A 246 -20.83 13.50 -11.10
N ALA A 247 -20.59 12.44 -11.89
CA ALA A 247 -19.48 12.40 -12.83
C ALA A 247 -19.55 13.54 -13.86
N GLN A 248 -20.74 13.83 -14.38
CA GLN A 248 -20.96 14.99 -15.26
C GLN A 248 -20.74 16.32 -14.55
N ALA A 249 -21.20 16.46 -13.30
CA ALA A 249 -20.97 17.67 -12.51
C ALA A 249 -19.47 17.90 -12.21
N LEU A 250 -18.72 16.83 -11.95
CA LEU A 250 -17.26 16.88 -11.82
C LEU A 250 -16.61 17.31 -13.14
N GLY A 251 -17.03 16.75 -14.27
CA GLY A 251 -16.56 17.16 -15.61
C GLY A 251 -16.75 18.65 -15.87
N ARG A 252 -17.97 19.17 -15.65
CA ARG A 252 -18.28 20.61 -15.78
C ARG A 252 -17.50 21.50 -14.81
N ALA A 253 -17.16 20.99 -13.62
CA ALA A 253 -16.30 21.68 -12.66
C ALA A 253 -14.81 21.66 -13.05
N GLY A 254 -14.44 21.06 -14.20
CA GLY A 254 -13.03 20.94 -14.60
C GLY A 254 -12.23 20.12 -13.59
N VAL A 255 -12.81 19.01 -13.11
CA VAL A 255 -12.18 18.17 -12.08
C VAL A 255 -10.76 17.76 -12.48
N GLN A 256 -9.84 17.85 -11.54
CA GLN A 256 -8.49 17.33 -11.69
C GLN A 256 -8.49 15.82 -11.44
N LEU A 257 -7.65 15.10 -12.17
CA LEU A 257 -7.51 13.65 -12.02
C LEU A 257 -6.11 13.33 -11.48
N SER A 258 -6.02 12.47 -10.47
CA SER A 258 -4.75 11.97 -9.93
C SER A 258 -4.77 10.46 -9.78
N ALA A 259 -3.59 9.83 -9.85
CA ALA A 259 -3.43 8.41 -9.59
C ALA A 259 -3.07 8.10 -8.11
N SER A 260 -2.89 9.13 -7.27
CA SER A 260 -2.40 9.00 -5.89
C SER A 260 -3.36 9.63 -4.88
N THR A 261 -3.77 8.85 -3.86
CA THR A 261 -4.59 9.37 -2.76
C THR A 261 -3.83 10.41 -1.94
N ALA A 262 -2.55 10.15 -1.63
CA ALA A 262 -1.74 11.01 -0.81
C ALA A 262 -1.60 12.40 -1.45
N GLU A 263 -1.28 12.45 -2.75
CA GLU A 263 -1.19 13.70 -3.52
C GLU A 263 -2.51 14.49 -3.47
N MET A 264 -3.65 13.82 -3.70
CA MET A 264 -4.95 14.47 -3.64
C MET A 264 -5.21 15.10 -2.26
N ILE A 265 -4.93 14.38 -1.17
CA ILE A 265 -5.22 14.88 0.19
C ILE A 265 -4.25 15.99 0.57
N GLU A 266 -2.97 15.91 0.21
CA GLU A 266 -2.00 16.98 0.45
C GLU A 266 -2.43 18.30 -0.20
N ARG A 267 -2.91 18.23 -1.45
CA ARG A 267 -3.40 19.40 -2.19
C ARG A 267 -4.72 19.96 -1.65
N ILE A 268 -5.57 19.11 -1.07
CA ILE A 268 -6.75 19.57 -0.33
C ILE A 268 -6.32 20.21 1.01
N ALA A 269 -5.39 19.58 1.73
CA ALA A 269 -4.91 20.07 3.03
C ALA A 269 -4.18 21.40 2.93
N SER A 270 -3.41 21.63 1.85
CA SER A 270 -2.76 22.92 1.57
C SER A 270 -3.75 24.03 1.17
N GLY A 271 -5.00 23.66 0.85
CA GLY A 271 -6.01 24.59 0.34
C GLY A 271 -5.87 24.91 -1.15
N GLU A 272 -4.94 24.27 -1.85
CA GLU A 272 -4.83 24.38 -3.32
C GLU A 272 -6.11 23.89 -4.01
N LEU A 273 -6.67 22.80 -3.49
CA LEU A 273 -7.95 22.20 -3.86
C LEU A 273 -8.98 22.38 -2.75
N VAL A 274 -10.23 22.52 -3.15
CA VAL A 274 -11.38 22.69 -2.25
C VAL A 274 -11.81 21.35 -1.66
N MET A 275 -11.90 20.33 -2.51
CA MET A 275 -12.33 19.00 -2.11
C MET A 275 -11.92 17.91 -3.08
N GLY A 276 -12.09 16.66 -2.66
CA GLY A 276 -12.00 15.49 -3.53
C GLY A 276 -13.08 14.45 -3.24
N TYR A 277 -13.38 13.64 -4.25
CA TYR A 277 -14.37 12.58 -4.22
C TYR A 277 -13.73 11.19 -4.36
N ASN A 278 -14.24 10.20 -3.63
CA ASN A 278 -13.78 8.80 -3.60
C ASN A 278 -12.38 8.56 -3.03
N LEU A 279 -11.86 9.45 -2.18
CA LEU A 279 -10.53 9.27 -1.60
C LEU A 279 -10.58 8.20 -0.48
N LEU A 280 -9.45 7.53 -0.22
CA LEU A 280 -9.36 6.57 0.89
C LEU A 280 -9.32 7.32 2.22
N GLY A 281 -10.33 7.09 3.07
CA GLY A 281 -10.50 7.85 4.32
C GLY A 281 -9.38 7.68 5.34
N SER A 282 -8.67 6.55 5.31
CA SER A 282 -7.51 6.26 6.19
C SER A 282 -6.45 7.36 6.13
N TYR A 283 -6.09 7.81 4.93
CA TYR A 283 -5.09 8.87 4.73
C TYR A 283 -5.57 10.23 5.23
N ALA A 284 -6.86 10.54 5.02
CA ALA A 284 -7.43 11.82 5.46
C ALA A 284 -7.50 11.88 6.99
N LEU A 285 -7.96 10.80 7.63
CA LEU A 285 -7.99 10.69 9.09
C LEU A 285 -6.59 10.80 9.70
N SER A 286 -5.58 10.20 9.06
CA SER A 286 -4.17 10.30 9.48
C SER A 286 -3.67 11.75 9.44
N LEU A 287 -3.99 12.52 8.38
CA LEU A 287 -3.63 13.95 8.31
C LEU A 287 -4.43 14.82 9.28
N MET A 288 -5.71 14.53 9.52
CA MET A 288 -6.52 15.23 10.51
C MET A 288 -5.94 15.08 11.93
N GLN A 289 -5.49 13.87 12.30
CA GLN A 289 -4.81 13.64 13.58
C GLN A 289 -3.50 14.44 13.73
N ARG A 290 -2.85 14.78 12.61
CA ARG A 290 -1.67 15.67 12.56
C ARG A 290 -2.03 17.16 12.51
N GLY A 291 -3.31 17.52 12.64
CA GLY A 291 -3.78 18.91 12.70
C GLY A 291 -4.10 19.55 11.36
N ALA A 292 -4.15 18.79 10.25
CA ALA A 292 -4.53 19.33 8.95
C ALA A 292 -5.96 19.92 8.98
N ALA A 293 -6.16 21.06 8.31
CA ALA A 293 -7.44 21.77 8.27
C ALA A 293 -8.43 21.17 7.24
N ILE A 294 -8.57 19.85 7.26
CA ILE A 294 -9.48 19.09 6.41
C ILE A 294 -10.55 18.39 7.25
N ASP A 295 -11.65 18.02 6.61
CA ASP A 295 -12.69 17.16 7.17
C ASP A 295 -13.07 16.07 6.16
N VAL A 296 -13.69 15.02 6.69
CA VAL A 296 -14.08 13.82 5.95
C VAL A 296 -15.60 13.64 6.02
N ILE A 297 -16.21 13.31 4.89
CA ILE A 297 -17.62 12.94 4.79
C ILE A 297 -17.73 11.54 4.22
N ALA A 298 -18.31 10.63 5.00
CA ALA A 298 -18.86 9.39 4.50
C ALA A 298 -20.26 9.68 3.92
N PRO A 299 -20.49 9.54 2.59
CA PRO A 299 -21.78 9.87 2.01
C PRO A 299 -22.90 8.97 2.55
N SER A 300 -24.03 9.58 2.90
CA SER A 300 -25.17 8.90 3.55
C SER A 300 -26.09 8.18 2.57
N ASP A 301 -26.02 8.50 1.27
CA ASP A 301 -26.69 7.74 0.22
C ASP A 301 -26.07 6.35 0.09
N TYR A 302 -24.75 6.28 0.03
CA TYR A 302 -23.96 5.08 0.30
C TYR A 302 -22.46 5.42 0.46
N THR A 303 -21.75 4.64 1.25
CA THR A 303 -20.30 4.68 1.41
C THR A 303 -19.72 3.33 1.00
N LEU A 304 -19.00 3.30 -0.13
CA LEU A 304 -18.26 2.11 -0.54
C LEU A 304 -17.13 1.85 0.45
N VAL A 305 -16.92 0.57 0.78
CA VAL A 305 -15.80 0.16 1.64
C VAL A 305 -15.02 -0.94 0.95
N MET A 306 -13.73 -0.68 0.75
CA MET A 306 -12.82 -1.59 0.09
C MET A 306 -11.90 -2.27 1.10
N SER A 307 -11.24 -3.35 0.69
CA SER A 307 -10.16 -3.98 1.45
C SER A 307 -8.93 -4.12 0.58
N ARG A 308 -7.75 -3.78 1.09
CA ARG A 308 -6.50 -4.19 0.44
C ARG A 308 -6.45 -5.71 0.38
N VAL A 309 -6.06 -6.26 -0.76
CA VAL A 309 -5.99 -7.71 -0.99
C VAL A 309 -4.54 -8.14 -1.11
N ALA A 310 -4.15 -9.07 -0.25
CA ALA A 310 -2.86 -9.74 -0.27
C ALA A 310 -2.97 -11.16 -0.83
N PHE A 311 -1.95 -11.60 -1.58
CA PHE A 311 -1.79 -13.01 -1.94
C PHE A 311 -0.31 -13.37 -2.14
N ILE A 312 0.01 -14.65 -1.99
CA ILE A 312 1.35 -15.21 -2.27
C ILE A 312 1.43 -15.58 -3.75
N ALA A 313 2.41 -15.04 -4.48
CA ALA A 313 2.58 -15.31 -5.90
C ALA A 313 2.79 -16.81 -6.17
N ARG A 314 2.18 -17.37 -7.22
CA ARG A 314 2.24 -18.80 -7.59
C ARG A 314 3.67 -19.32 -7.68
N ARG A 315 4.56 -18.49 -8.22
CA ARG A 315 5.98 -18.78 -8.44
C ARG A 315 6.87 -18.10 -7.41
N ALA A 316 6.35 -17.75 -6.22
CA ALA A 316 7.09 -17.06 -5.17
C ALA A 316 8.41 -17.82 -4.88
N PRO A 317 9.56 -17.21 -5.19
CA PRO A 317 10.86 -17.84 -4.99
C PRO A 317 11.32 -17.92 -3.52
N ARG A 318 10.67 -17.23 -2.59
CA ARG A 318 10.80 -17.41 -1.12
C ARG A 318 9.44 -17.74 -0.48
N PRO A 319 8.91 -18.96 -0.68
CA PRO A 319 7.55 -19.30 -0.27
C PRO A 319 7.37 -19.33 1.27
N ASN A 320 8.40 -19.65 2.05
CA ASN A 320 8.25 -19.67 3.51
C ASN A 320 8.23 -18.26 4.11
N ALA A 321 9.10 -17.37 3.62
CA ALA A 321 9.10 -15.97 4.00
C ALA A 321 7.81 -15.26 3.55
N ALA A 322 7.26 -15.64 2.40
CA ALA A 322 5.95 -15.16 1.93
C ALA A 322 4.80 -15.56 2.87
N ARG A 323 4.76 -16.82 3.33
CA ARG A 323 3.77 -17.32 4.30
C ARG A 323 3.88 -16.58 5.62
N LEU A 324 5.10 -16.43 6.13
CA LEU A 324 5.37 -15.75 7.38
C LEU A 324 4.95 -14.27 7.33
N TRP A 325 5.22 -13.60 6.21
CA TRP A 325 4.77 -12.22 5.98
C TRP A 325 3.25 -12.11 5.91
N LEU A 326 2.58 -12.99 5.14
CA LEU A 326 1.13 -12.99 5.03
C LEU A 326 0.46 -13.25 6.39
N ASP A 327 0.95 -14.23 7.15
CA ASP A 327 0.46 -14.51 8.49
C ASP A 327 0.66 -13.30 9.42
N TYR A 328 1.83 -12.67 9.38
CA TYR A 328 2.11 -11.48 10.18
C TYR A 328 1.19 -10.31 9.82
N LEU A 329 0.96 -10.05 8.53
CA LEU A 329 0.05 -9.03 8.02
C LEU A 329 -1.41 -9.26 8.50
N LEU A 330 -1.82 -10.51 8.62
CA LEU A 330 -3.15 -10.90 9.08
C LEU A 330 -3.26 -10.99 10.61
N SER A 331 -2.16 -11.19 11.32
CA SER A 331 -2.10 -11.39 12.78
C SER A 331 -2.69 -10.24 13.59
N ARG A 332 -3.06 -10.49 14.85
CA ARG A 332 -3.47 -9.43 15.79
C ARG A 332 -2.44 -8.31 15.88
N GLU A 333 -1.16 -8.68 15.94
CA GLU A 333 -0.05 -7.74 16.06
C GLU A 333 0.05 -6.84 14.82
N GLY A 334 0.11 -7.45 13.63
CA GLY A 334 0.19 -6.70 12.38
C GLY A 334 -1.03 -5.80 12.15
N GLN A 335 -2.22 -6.32 12.42
CA GLN A 335 -3.47 -5.56 12.31
C GLN A 335 -3.57 -4.42 13.31
N ALA A 336 -3.08 -4.60 14.54
CA ALA A 336 -2.99 -3.53 15.53
C ALA A 336 -2.03 -2.42 15.07
N LEU A 337 -0.91 -2.77 14.42
CA LEU A 337 0.02 -1.78 13.84
C LEU A 337 -0.62 -0.98 12.71
N LEU A 338 -1.38 -1.63 11.82
CA LEU A 338 -2.13 -0.95 10.74
C LEU A 338 -3.23 -0.02 11.28
N ALA A 339 -3.81 -0.34 12.43
CA ALA A 339 -4.85 0.47 13.08
C ALA A 339 -4.32 1.69 13.86
N LYS A 340 -3.00 1.78 14.13
CA LYS A 340 -2.41 2.91 14.86
C LYS A 340 -2.56 4.25 14.10
N SER A 341 -2.35 5.35 14.84
CA SER A 341 -2.55 6.75 14.40
C SER A 341 -1.90 7.09 13.05
N THR A 342 -0.75 6.51 12.73
CA THR A 342 -0.05 6.82 11.48
C THR A 342 -0.79 6.30 10.23
N SER A 343 -1.44 5.14 10.34
CA SER A 343 -2.00 4.42 9.18
C SER A 343 -3.53 4.50 9.13
N GLN A 344 -4.20 4.56 10.29
CA GLN A 344 -5.67 4.68 10.40
C GLN A 344 -6.44 3.67 9.53
N LEU A 345 -5.86 2.48 9.30
CA LEU A 345 -6.51 1.40 8.56
C LEU A 345 -7.38 0.61 9.53
N TYR A 346 -8.69 0.55 9.28
CA TYR A 346 -9.57 -0.25 10.12
C TYR A 346 -9.21 -1.73 10.00
N THR A 347 -9.02 -2.38 11.13
CA THR A 347 -8.77 -3.82 11.14
C THR A 347 -10.03 -4.60 10.79
N ILE A 348 -9.85 -5.68 10.03
CA ILE A 348 -10.93 -6.63 9.70
C ILE A 348 -11.04 -7.76 10.71
N ARG A 349 -10.12 -7.86 11.68
CA ARG A 349 -10.15 -8.96 12.66
C ARG A 349 -11.39 -8.85 13.55
N THR A 350 -11.98 -10.01 13.83
CA THR A 350 -13.13 -10.13 14.74
C THR A 350 -12.71 -10.37 16.19
N ASP A 351 -11.44 -10.67 16.42
CA ASP A 351 -10.87 -11.10 17.69
C ASP A 351 -9.82 -10.09 18.20
N THR A 352 -10.25 -8.84 18.38
CA THR A 352 -9.42 -7.69 18.75
C THR A 352 -10.18 -6.73 19.67
N ASP A 353 -9.46 -6.08 20.59
CA ASP A 353 -10.00 -5.05 21.49
C ASP A 353 -9.92 -3.63 20.89
N SER A 354 -9.51 -3.51 19.62
CA SER A 354 -9.42 -2.22 18.93
C SER A 354 -10.81 -1.58 18.76
N VAL A 355 -10.89 -0.26 18.97
CA VAL A 355 -12.07 0.54 18.60
C VAL A 355 -12.08 0.95 17.12
N HIS A 356 -10.96 0.79 16.43
CA HIS A 356 -10.78 1.13 15.00
C HIS A 356 -10.95 -0.12 14.13
N THR A 357 -12.15 -0.71 14.14
CA THR A 357 -12.47 -1.99 13.48
C THR A 357 -13.52 -1.84 12.39
N ALA A 358 -13.60 -2.83 11.50
CA ALA A 358 -14.67 -2.95 10.52
C ALA A 358 -16.06 -2.99 11.17
N ALA A 359 -16.19 -3.67 12.32
CA ALA A 359 -17.44 -3.76 13.07
C ALA A 359 -17.87 -2.38 13.61
N ALA A 360 -16.97 -1.64 14.27
CA ALA A 360 -17.25 -0.31 14.79
C ALA A 360 -17.60 0.69 13.67
N LEU A 361 -16.92 0.61 12.52
CA LEU A 361 -17.27 1.44 11.36
C LEU A 361 -18.65 1.09 10.80
N SER A 362 -18.98 -0.20 10.74
CA SER A 362 -20.29 -0.69 10.28
C SER A 362 -21.42 -0.27 11.19
N GLU A 363 -21.22 -0.31 12.51
CA GLU A 363 -22.18 0.19 13.49
C GLU A 363 -22.41 1.70 13.34
N ARG A 364 -21.32 2.48 13.16
CA ARG A 364 -21.40 3.94 13.00
C ARG A 364 -22.11 4.37 11.72
N LEU A 365 -21.86 3.69 10.60
CA LEU A 365 -22.38 4.10 9.29
C LEU A 365 -23.67 3.38 8.88
N GLY A 366 -24.02 2.30 9.57
CA GLY A 366 -25.26 1.55 9.36
C GLY A 366 -25.47 1.14 7.89
N TYR A 367 -26.71 1.30 7.42
CA TYR A 367 -27.13 0.87 6.07
C TYR A 367 -26.44 1.60 4.91
N ALA A 368 -25.83 2.77 5.15
CA ALA A 368 -25.09 3.49 4.12
C ALA A 368 -23.83 2.71 3.71
N LEU A 369 -23.27 1.90 4.59
CA LEU A 369 -22.04 1.18 4.34
C LEU A 369 -22.25 0.04 3.33
N LYS A 370 -21.42 0.01 2.27
CA LYS A 370 -21.46 -0.98 1.18
C LYS A 370 -20.07 -1.62 1.02
N PRO A 371 -19.78 -2.70 1.78
CA PRO A 371 -18.53 -3.43 1.65
C PRO A 371 -18.41 -4.11 0.29
N ILE A 372 -17.21 -4.11 -0.26
CA ILE A 372 -16.85 -4.87 -1.44
C ILE A 372 -16.23 -6.19 -0.96
N SER A 373 -16.91 -7.31 -1.21
CA SER A 373 -16.39 -8.62 -0.83
C SER A 373 -15.20 -9.05 -1.68
N VAL A 374 -14.24 -9.76 -1.07
CA VAL A 374 -13.11 -10.38 -1.77
C VAL A 374 -13.62 -11.63 -2.48
N GLY A 375 -13.65 -11.62 -3.82
CA GLY A 375 -14.10 -12.79 -4.57
C GLY A 375 -14.57 -12.51 -6.00
N PRO A 376 -15.24 -13.49 -6.64
CA PRO A 376 -15.44 -13.54 -8.08
C PRO A 376 -16.38 -12.45 -8.62
N GLY A 377 -17.16 -11.80 -7.75
CA GLY A 377 -18.00 -10.65 -8.12
C GLY A 377 -17.22 -9.48 -8.72
N LEU A 378 -15.90 -9.42 -8.50
CA LEU A 378 -15.00 -8.40 -9.02
C LEU A 378 -14.48 -8.69 -10.45
N LEU A 379 -14.58 -9.93 -10.92
CA LEU A 379 -14.04 -10.33 -12.23
C LEU A 379 -14.77 -9.67 -13.40
N ALA A 380 -16.07 -9.43 -13.25
CA ALA A 380 -16.90 -8.87 -14.31
C ALA A 380 -16.44 -7.46 -14.76
N ALA A 381 -15.83 -6.68 -13.87
CA ALA A 381 -15.29 -5.36 -14.18
C ALA A 381 -13.99 -5.43 -15.00
N GLN A 382 -13.30 -6.57 -14.99
CA GLN A 382 -12.04 -6.75 -15.71
C GLN A 382 -12.21 -7.41 -17.09
N ASP A 383 -13.44 -7.72 -17.51
CA ASP A 383 -13.72 -8.07 -18.90
C ASP A 383 -13.34 -6.90 -19.83
N ALA A 384 -12.62 -7.20 -20.92
CA ALA A 384 -12.03 -6.18 -21.79
C ALA A 384 -13.09 -5.30 -22.48
N MET A 385 -14.22 -5.90 -22.91
CA MET A 385 -15.29 -5.16 -23.57
C MET A 385 -16.02 -4.25 -22.58
N ARG A 386 -16.39 -4.79 -21.41
CA ARG A 386 -17.04 -4.02 -20.33
C ARG A 386 -16.17 -2.87 -19.85
N LYS A 387 -14.87 -3.13 -19.65
CA LYS A 387 -13.92 -2.09 -19.25
C LYS A 387 -13.81 -0.98 -20.29
N ARG A 388 -13.69 -1.33 -21.58
CA ARG A 388 -13.65 -0.34 -22.66
C ARG A 388 -14.92 0.50 -22.73
N ALA A 389 -16.09 -0.13 -22.62
CA ALA A 389 -17.38 0.56 -22.64
C ALA A 389 -17.53 1.52 -21.44
N PHE A 390 -17.12 1.09 -20.25
CA PHE A 390 -17.16 1.95 -19.07
C PHE A 390 -16.23 3.15 -19.19
N LEU A 391 -14.97 2.95 -19.62
CA LEU A 391 -14.02 4.05 -19.79
C LEU A 391 -14.48 5.05 -20.87
N ALA A 392 -15.15 4.57 -21.93
CA ALA A 392 -15.77 5.45 -22.91
C ALA A 392 -16.86 6.34 -22.27
N ARG A 393 -17.78 5.74 -21.51
CA ARG A 393 -18.84 6.47 -20.79
C ARG A 393 -18.29 7.43 -19.73
N TRP A 394 -17.22 7.03 -19.03
CA TRP A 394 -16.51 7.89 -18.09
C TRP A 394 -15.94 9.13 -18.78
N ARG A 395 -15.22 8.95 -19.89
CA ARG A 395 -14.68 10.08 -20.67
C ARG A 395 -15.77 11.00 -21.19
N GLU A 396 -16.89 10.46 -21.63
CA GLU A 396 -18.05 11.26 -22.05
C GLU A 396 -18.59 12.10 -20.90
N ALA A 397 -18.82 11.50 -19.72
CA ALA A 397 -19.27 12.23 -18.53
C ALA A 397 -18.27 13.32 -18.10
N MET A 398 -16.96 13.05 -18.19
CA MET A 398 -15.92 14.00 -17.77
C MET A 398 -15.72 15.18 -18.72
N ARG A 399 -16.31 15.16 -19.92
CA ARG A 399 -16.29 16.32 -20.84
C ARG A 399 -17.26 17.43 -20.42
N GLY A 400 -18.21 17.12 -19.54
CA GLY A 400 -19.16 18.07 -18.96
C GLY A 400 -20.51 18.09 -19.64
#